data_AF-A0A431LJW6-F1
#
_entry.id   AF-A0A431LJW6-F1
#
_cell.length_a   1.000
_cell.length_b   1.000
_cell.length_c   1.000
_cell.angle_alpha   90.00
_cell.angle_beta   90.00
_cell.angle_gamma   90.00
#
_symmetry.space_group_name_H-M   'P 1'
#
loop_
_entity.id
_entity.type
_entity.pdbx_description
1 polymer ?
#
loop_
_entity_poly.entity_id
_entity_poly.type
_entity_poly.pdbx_seq_one_letter_code
_entity_poly.pdbx_strand_id
1 'polypeptide(L)'
;MMSEDQQPDKAKEPSAEVKTENESVETEWIPGEQLELIRIPPPTIWPATLALGTTGIAFGVVTHWILSLAGLFLFLLGAAGWIEDMRKDVLQ
;
A
#
# COMPACT_ATOMS: atom_id res chain seq x y z
N MET A 1 -30.65 -53.44 50.64
CA MET A 1 -29.28 -53.94 50.44
C MET A 1 -28.89 -53.55 49.01
N MET A 2 -28.72 -52.29 48.61
CA MET A 2 -27.96 -51.12 49.09
C MET A 2 -26.43 -51.32 49.10
N SER A 3 -25.78 -50.50 48.27
CA SER A 3 -24.36 -50.14 48.20
C SER A 3 -23.44 -51.15 47.51
N GLU A 4 -23.04 -50.87 46.28
CA GLU A 4 -21.93 -49.96 45.92
C GLU A 4 -20.61 -50.57 46.37
N ASP A 5 -19.89 -51.18 45.44
CA ASP A 5 -18.43 -51.14 45.43
C ASP A 5 -17.94 -51.53 44.03
N GLN A 6 -17.11 -50.64 43.50
CA GLN A 6 -16.02 -50.94 42.58
C GLN A 6 -16.34 -51.26 41.10
N GLN A 7 -16.49 -50.19 40.32
CA GLN A 7 -15.87 -50.08 38.99
C GLN A 7 -14.35 -50.26 39.16
N PRO A 8 -13.67 -51.05 38.30
CA PRO A 8 -12.77 -50.38 37.36
C PRO A 8 -12.54 -51.16 36.06
N ASP A 9 -11.93 -50.45 35.12
CA ASP A 9 -11.16 -51.03 34.02
C ASP A 9 -11.98 -51.54 32.83
N LYS A 10 -12.09 -50.69 31.82
CA LYS A 10 -11.08 -50.72 30.76
C LYS A 10 -11.65 -50.06 29.51
N ALA A 11 -10.94 -49.02 29.07
CA ALA A 11 -10.88 -48.54 27.70
C ALA A 11 -12.19 -48.03 27.07
N LYS A 12 -12.25 -46.85 26.47
CA LYS A 12 -11.21 -45.89 26.12
C LYS A 12 -12.00 -44.64 25.78
N GLU A 13 -11.55 -43.55 26.35
CA GLU A 13 -12.03 -42.19 26.15
C GLU A 13 -11.92 -41.82 24.65
N PRO A 14 -12.62 -40.77 24.22
CA PRO A 14 -11.96 -39.49 24.43
C PRO A 14 -12.97 -38.47 24.95
N SER A 15 -12.66 -37.96 26.13
CA SER A 15 -12.43 -36.53 26.29
C SER A 15 -13.19 -35.66 25.29
N ALA A 16 -14.47 -35.44 25.56
CA ALA A 16 -15.02 -34.09 25.42
C ALA A 16 -14.49 -33.22 26.56
N GLU A 17 -13.18 -33.30 26.81
CA GLU A 17 -12.43 -32.21 27.36
C GLU A 17 -12.56 -31.15 26.26
N VAL A 18 -13.49 -30.22 26.46
CA VAL A 18 -13.32 -28.88 25.93
C VAL A 18 -12.04 -28.39 26.60
N LYS A 19 -10.92 -28.88 26.07
CA LYS A 19 -9.60 -28.35 26.34
C LYS A 19 -9.77 -26.93 25.87
N THR A 20 -9.89 -26.06 26.85
CA THR A 20 -9.45 -24.69 26.75
C THR A 20 -8.19 -24.71 25.90
N GLU A 21 -8.36 -24.49 24.60
CA GLU A 21 -7.26 -24.16 23.70
C GLU A 21 -7.05 -22.66 23.88
N ASN A 22 -6.77 -22.31 25.14
CA ASN A 22 -5.95 -21.17 25.53
C ASN A 22 -4.47 -21.60 25.51
N GLU A 23 -4.13 -22.56 24.66
CA GLU A 23 -2.78 -23.05 24.44
C GLU A 23 -2.37 -22.61 23.04
N SER A 24 -1.69 -21.47 23.02
CA SER A 24 -0.78 -21.05 21.96
C SER A 24 -1.36 -21.10 20.54
N VAL A 25 -2.16 -20.08 20.19
CA VAL A 25 -1.72 -19.32 19.01
C VAL A 25 -0.40 -18.69 19.45
N GLU A 26 0.67 -19.46 19.32
CA GLU A 26 2.00 -18.91 19.26
C GLU A 26 1.85 -17.83 18.20
N THR A 27 1.98 -16.59 18.64
CA THR A 27 2.46 -15.55 17.76
C THR A 27 3.82 -16.06 17.31
N GLU A 28 3.83 -17.00 16.36
CA GLU A 28 4.99 -17.32 15.57
C GLU A 28 5.26 -15.99 14.90
N TRP A 29 6.16 -15.25 15.55
CA TRP A 29 6.70 -14.02 15.03
C TRP A 29 7.32 -14.47 13.73
N ILE A 30 6.59 -14.30 12.63
CA ILE A 30 7.13 -14.50 11.30
C ILE A 30 8.33 -13.56 11.28
N PRO A 31 9.56 -14.10 11.28
CA PRO A 31 10.76 -13.30 11.39
C PRO A 31 10.70 -12.33 10.25
N GLY A 32 10.41 -11.06 10.58
CA GLY A 32 9.69 -10.15 9.70
C GLY A 32 10.11 -10.42 8.28
N GLU A 33 9.21 -11.01 7.48
CA GLU A 33 9.39 -11.08 6.04
C GLU A 33 9.94 -9.71 5.71
N GLN A 34 11.20 -9.66 5.28
CA GLN A 34 11.92 -8.43 5.09
C GLN A 34 11.01 -7.67 4.13
N LEU A 35 10.19 -6.77 4.68
CA LEU A 35 9.24 -6.00 3.92
C LEU A 35 10.20 -5.13 3.15
N GLU A 36 10.60 -5.61 1.97
CA GLU A 36 11.51 -4.95 1.05
C GLU A 36 10.99 -3.54 1.07
N LEU A 37 11.75 -2.67 1.72
CA LEU A 37 11.24 -1.39 2.17
C LEU A 37 10.97 -0.65 0.88
N ILE A 38 9.74 -0.78 0.38
CA ILE A 38 9.43 -0.49 -1.01
C ILE A 38 9.68 0.99 -1.12
N ARG A 39 10.79 1.33 -1.78
CA ARG A 39 11.26 2.70 -1.84
C ARG A 39 10.32 3.36 -2.84
N ILE A 40 9.20 3.85 -2.33
CA ILE A 40 8.27 4.58 -3.17
C ILE A 40 9.05 5.82 -3.63
N PRO A 41 9.16 6.03 -4.96
CA PRO A 41 9.86 7.19 -5.47
C PRO A 41 9.23 8.44 -4.86
N PRO A 42 10.05 9.44 -4.52
CA PRO A 42 9.56 10.65 -3.87
C PRO A 42 8.45 11.29 -4.72
N PRO A 43 7.43 11.91 -4.10
CA PRO A 43 6.32 12.49 -4.83
C PRO A 43 6.82 13.52 -5.86
N THR A 44 6.53 13.26 -7.14
CA THR A 44 6.94 14.11 -8.26
C THR A 44 5.95 15.26 -8.48
N ILE A 45 6.44 16.50 -8.52
CA ILE A 45 5.61 17.70 -8.68
C ILE A 45 5.27 17.98 -10.16
N TRP A 46 5.99 17.33 -11.09
CA TRP A 46 5.90 17.61 -12.53
C TRP A 46 4.52 17.42 -13.16
N PRO A 47 3.74 16.36 -12.82
CA PRO A 47 2.39 16.20 -13.35
C PRO A 47 1.45 17.35 -12.98
N ALA A 48 1.60 17.91 -11.78
CA ALA A 48 0.81 19.05 -11.33
C ALA A 48 1.13 20.32 -12.15
N THR A 49 2.42 20.57 -12.41
CA THR A 49 2.86 21.69 -13.28
C THR A 49 2.32 21.54 -14.71
N LEU A 50 2.34 20.33 -15.27
CA LEU A 50 1.77 20.03 -16.58
C LEU A 50 0.25 20.27 -16.63
N ALA A 51 -0.49 19.83 -15.62
CA ALA A 51 -1.92 20.06 -15.52
C ALA A 51 -2.26 21.56 -15.44
N LEU A 52 -1.49 22.32 -14.65
CA LEU A 52 -1.62 23.78 -14.54
C LEU A 52 -1.33 24.47 -15.88
N GLY A 53 -0.25 24.10 -16.57
CA GLY A 53 0.07 24.62 -17.90
C GLY A 53 -1.03 24.32 -18.92
N THR A 54 -1.50 23.08 -18.98
CA THR A 54 -2.58 22.64 -19.89
C THR A 54 -3.88 23.38 -19.63
N THR A 55 -4.26 23.53 -18.35
CA THR A 55 -5.46 24.29 -17.94
C THR A 55 -5.31 25.75 -18.33
N GLY A 56 -4.13 26.33 -18.12
CA GLY A 56 -3.81 27.71 -18.51
C GLY A 56 -3.87 27.93 -20.02
N ILE A 57 -3.41 26.98 -20.84
CA ILE A 57 -3.55 27.02 -22.30
C ILE A 57 -5.03 26.98 -22.68
N ALA A 58 -5.78 26.00 -22.17
CA ALA A 58 -7.19 25.83 -22.49
C ALA A 58 -8.01 27.09 -22.12
N PHE A 59 -7.75 27.67 -20.95
CA PHE A 59 -8.39 28.91 -20.51
C PHE A 59 -7.89 30.15 -21.27
N GLY A 60 -6.60 30.21 -21.58
CA GLY A 60 -5.96 31.30 -22.29
C GLY A 60 -6.40 31.44 -23.73
N VAL A 61 -6.60 30.32 -24.44
CA VAL A 61 -7.14 30.33 -25.82
C VAL A 61 -8.51 31.02 -25.88
N VAL A 62 -9.32 30.91 -24.82
CA VAL A 62 -10.66 31.52 -24.74
C VAL A 62 -10.62 32.99 -24.35
N THR A 63 -9.68 33.39 -23.49
CA THR A 63 -9.64 34.74 -22.89
C THR A 63 -8.64 35.67 -23.57
N HIS A 64 -7.38 35.24 -23.71
CA HIS A 64 -6.31 36.08 -24.23
C HIS A 64 -5.06 35.29 -24.68
N TRP A 65 -4.49 35.70 -25.80
CA TRP A 65 -3.30 35.06 -26.40
C TRP A 65 -2.09 35.08 -25.46
N ILE A 66 -1.96 36.11 -24.62
CA ILE A 66 -0.89 36.21 -23.60
C ILE A 66 -1.00 35.11 -22.54
N LEU A 67 -2.21 34.83 -22.04
CA LEU A 67 -2.43 33.73 -21.09
C LEU A 67 -2.14 32.38 -21.76
N SER A 68 -2.49 32.24 -23.03
CA SER A 68 -2.16 31.03 -23.80
C SER A 68 -0.65 30.84 -23.95
N LEU A 69 0.12 31.91 -24.20
CA LEU A 69 1.59 31.83 -24.23
C LEU A 69 2.16 31.46 -22.86
N ALA A 70 1.69 32.08 -21.78
CA ALA A 70 2.15 31.78 -20.43
C ALA A 70 1.88 30.30 -20.05
N GLY A 71 0.69 29.80 -20.38
CA GLY A 71 0.34 28.39 -20.20
C GLY A 71 1.22 27.45 -21.02
N LEU A 72 1.53 27.82 -22.27
CA LEU A 72 2.41 27.05 -23.15
C LEU A 72 3.84 26.97 -22.60
N PHE A 73 4.37 28.08 -22.08
CA PHE A 73 5.66 28.07 -21.38
C PHE A 73 5.64 27.13 -20.17
N LEU A 74 4.61 27.22 -19.31
CA LEU A 74 4.47 26.32 -18.16
C LEU A 74 4.39 24.86 -18.57
N PHE A 75 3.63 24.56 -19.63
CA PHE A 75 3.49 23.22 -20.17
C PHE A 75 4.83 22.67 -20.67
N LEU A 76 5.59 23.46 -21.43
CA LEU A 76 6.91 23.06 -21.93
C LEU A 76 7.92 22.84 -20.79
N LEU A 77 7.93 23.72 -19.80
CA LEU A 77 8.78 23.57 -18.60
C LEU A 77 8.40 22.32 -17.81
N GLY A 78 7.11 22.08 -17.61
CA GLY A 78 6.60 20.89 -16.93
C GLY A 78 6.93 19.61 -17.68
N ALA A 79 6.78 19.60 -19.01
CA ALA A 79 7.12 18.46 -19.85
C ALA A 79 8.63 18.17 -19.80
N ALA A 80 9.48 19.20 -19.95
CA ALA A 80 10.92 19.05 -19.91
C ALA A 80 11.39 18.51 -18.55
N GLY A 81 10.85 19.03 -17.45
CA GLY A 81 11.17 18.56 -16.12
C GLY A 81 10.67 17.15 -15.83
N TRP A 82 9.49 16.78 -16.34
CA TRP A 82 8.97 15.42 -16.19
C TRP A 82 9.79 14.40 -16.98
N ILE A 83 10.21 14.75 -18.20
CA ILE A 83 11.08 13.90 -19.03
C ILE A 83 12.46 13.72 -18.37
N GLU A 84 12.99 14.78 -17.73
CA GLU A 84 14.24 14.72 -16.96
C GLU A 84 14.13 13.80 -15.73
N ASP A 85 13.01 13.89 -15.01
CA ASP A 85 12.69 13.05 -13.84
C ASP A 85 12.63 11.57 -14.24
N MET A 86 11.82 11.26 -15.26
CA MET A 86 11.68 9.90 -15.81
C MET A 86 13.02 9.35 -16.33
N ARG A 87 13.89 10.19 -16.89
CA ARG A 87 15.21 9.74 -17.37
C ARG A 87 16.15 9.37 -16.22
N LYS A 88 16.05 10.03 -15.07
CA LYS A 88 16.85 9.69 -13.89
C LYS A 88 16.40 8.35 -13.29
N ASP A 89 15.10 8.05 -13.37
CA ASP A 89 14.53 6.81 -12.85
C ASP A 89 14.93 5.58 -13.68
N VAL A 90 15.10 5.71 -15.00
CA VAL A 90 15.45 4.59 -15.91
C VAL A 90 16.95 4.18 -15.83
N LEU A 91 17.81 5.01 -15.24
CA LEU A 91 19.25 4.77 -15.15
C LEU A 91 19.72 4.25 -13.76
N GLN A 92 18.81 4.02 -12.82
CA GLN A 92 19.08 3.44 -11.49
C GLN A 92 18.57 2.00 -11.41
#